data_AF-A0A059DT55-F1
#
_entry.id   AF-A0A059DT55-F1
#
_cell.length_a   1.000
_cell.length_b   1.000
_cell.length_c   1.000
_cell.angle_alpha   90.00
_cell.angle_beta   90.00
_cell.angle_gamma   90.00
#
_symmetry.space_group_name_H-M   'P 1'
#
loop_
_entity.id
_entity.type
_entity.pdbx_description
1 polymer ?
#
loop_
_entity_poly.entity_id
_entity_poly.type
_entity_poly.pdbx_seq_one_letter_code
_entity_poly.pdbx_strand_id
1 'polypeptide(L)'
;MSADLGSLAASLKAASLKDLATARAGRSALSAAGWTADLSRQHLNAEADAALLAHGETAGLEAAAASLFDGDIVNPSENRPALHWALRAQAPLSGEAETVRQSVLPALEFARRVQEGEIRTIAGTPYKAVLHIGIGGSDFGPRLVADAFTDLAAPGIDLRFCANVDPWDLEHALTGLDPATTLVIGVSKSFGTEETLYNLGRARKWMEASLGAEASRQIALVTANPERAKAWFAGNDGYLFDMPLSVGGRFSLWSAASLACMIYLKAGTFEAILKGAADMDAHTRTTPLAENLPMRLALLDFWNASFVERSMRVMLAYSHRLRMLPTYLQQLEMESNGKTVGPAGTPAPYATAPALWGGEGSVGQHSYHQWLHQGSQNVPCEFILAPDFDRDPEGITALTAHALAQAEVLANGRSLEEVKAEEPDLSEAVAKQKVHVGGRASSFLHHKAFGPEAFGSLVALYEHRTYFAGKLWGLNPFDQWGVERGKTMATRLKPALAGDTAADDPVTTALIKELG
;
A
#
# COMPACT_ATOMS: atom_id res chain seq x y z
N MET A 1 27.99 -26.25 -5.31
CA MET A 1 26.93 -26.56 -4.35
C MET A 1 26.43 -25.23 -3.84
N SER A 2 25.21 -24.81 -4.18
CA SER A 2 24.62 -23.61 -3.57
C SER A 2 24.54 -23.85 -2.07
N ALA A 3 25.06 -22.93 -1.25
CA ALA A 3 24.94 -23.03 0.19
C ALA A 3 23.46 -23.14 0.59
N ASP A 4 23.16 -24.00 1.56
CA ASP A 4 21.79 -24.15 2.08
C ASP A 4 21.40 -22.89 2.87
N LEU A 5 20.40 -22.17 2.38
CA LEU A 5 19.86 -20.96 3.01
C LEU A 5 19.43 -21.21 4.46
N GLY A 6 18.93 -22.41 4.77
CA GLY A 6 18.54 -22.81 6.13
C GLY A 6 19.72 -22.82 7.10
N SER A 7 20.80 -23.50 6.73
CA SER A 7 22.05 -23.53 7.51
C SER A 7 22.66 -22.14 7.72
N LEU A 8 22.70 -21.32 6.65
CA LEU A 8 23.20 -19.94 6.74
C LEU A 8 22.36 -19.10 7.70
N ALA A 9 21.03 -19.20 7.63
CA ALA A 9 20.14 -18.46 8.52
C ALA A 9 20.30 -18.89 9.98
N ALA A 10 20.46 -20.19 10.24
CA ALA A 10 20.70 -20.69 11.59
C ALA A 10 22.00 -20.12 12.20
N SER A 11 23.07 -20.06 11.41
CA SER A 11 24.34 -19.45 11.84
C SER A 11 24.21 -17.94 12.08
N LEU A 12 23.58 -17.21 11.15
CA LEU A 12 23.45 -15.75 11.22
C LEU A 12 22.46 -15.27 12.28
N LYS A 13 21.47 -16.09 12.66
CA LYS A 13 20.59 -15.84 13.81
C LYS A 13 21.34 -15.85 15.14
N ALA A 14 22.39 -16.67 15.25
CA ALA A 14 23.22 -16.77 16.44
C ALA A 14 24.35 -15.73 16.50
N ALA A 15 24.66 -15.08 15.37
CA ALA A 15 25.70 -14.08 15.29
C ALA A 15 25.26 -12.71 15.84
N SER A 16 26.23 -11.94 16.32
CA SER A 16 26.03 -10.54 16.72
C SER A 16 25.64 -9.70 15.50
N LEU A 17 24.43 -9.12 15.53
CA LEU A 17 23.99 -8.21 14.46
C LEU A 17 24.89 -6.98 14.37
N LYS A 18 25.44 -6.50 15.50
CA LYS A 18 26.40 -5.39 15.54
C LYS A 18 27.66 -5.70 14.73
N ASP A 19 28.19 -6.92 14.86
CA ASP A 19 29.39 -7.34 14.12
C ASP A 19 29.10 -7.53 12.63
N LEU A 20 27.94 -8.13 12.30
CA LEU A 20 27.46 -8.26 10.92
C LEU A 20 27.29 -6.89 10.25
N ALA A 21 26.66 -5.94 10.95
CA ALA A 21 26.46 -4.58 10.47
C ALA A 21 27.79 -3.84 10.29
N THR A 22 28.72 -4.00 11.23
CA THR A 22 30.07 -3.42 11.13
C THR A 22 30.83 -3.95 9.91
N ALA A 23 30.79 -5.27 9.68
CA ALA A 23 31.43 -5.89 8.51
C ALA A 23 30.80 -5.47 7.16
N ARG A 24 29.58 -4.93 7.20
CA ARG A 24 28.83 -4.45 6.01
C ARG A 24 28.79 -2.94 5.89
N ALA A 25 29.27 -2.20 6.89
CA ALA A 25 29.27 -0.74 6.88
C ALA A 25 30.06 -0.20 5.67
N GLY A 26 29.51 0.84 5.03
CA GLY A 26 30.14 1.46 3.85
C GLY A 26 30.03 0.65 2.55
N ARG A 27 29.30 -0.46 2.54
CA ARG A 27 28.92 -1.12 1.28
C ARG A 27 28.03 -0.19 0.45
N SER A 28 28.18 -0.26 -0.87
CA SER A 28 27.33 0.48 -1.80
C SER A 28 25.86 0.15 -1.53
N ALA A 29 25.09 1.19 -1.21
CA ALA A 29 23.66 1.07 -1.07
C ALA A 29 23.00 0.79 -2.43
N LEU A 30 21.85 0.11 -2.41
CA LEU A 30 21.03 -0.06 -3.61
C LEU A 30 20.31 1.26 -3.89
N SER A 31 20.21 1.66 -5.15
CA SER A 31 19.53 2.90 -5.51
C SER A 31 18.71 2.77 -6.79
N ALA A 32 17.54 3.39 -6.81
CA ALA A 32 16.64 3.43 -7.97
C ALA A 32 15.72 4.64 -7.89
N ALA A 33 15.54 5.37 -8.99
CA ALA A 33 14.64 6.53 -9.08
C ALA A 33 14.76 7.51 -7.88
N GLY A 34 15.99 7.82 -7.46
CA GLY A 34 16.29 8.73 -6.34
C GLY A 34 16.24 8.11 -4.94
N TRP A 35 15.63 6.93 -4.77
CA TRP A 35 15.62 6.17 -3.52
C TRP A 35 16.95 5.46 -3.31
N THR A 36 17.39 5.39 -2.06
CA THR A 36 18.56 4.63 -1.63
C THR A 36 18.17 3.72 -0.46
N ALA A 37 18.62 2.48 -0.47
CA ALA A 37 18.36 1.49 0.58
C ALA A 37 19.66 0.92 1.16
N ASP A 38 19.82 1.09 2.48
CA ASP A 38 20.85 0.41 3.27
C ASP A 38 20.26 -0.86 3.90
N LEU A 39 20.91 -1.99 3.61
CA LEU A 39 20.59 -3.33 4.12
C LEU A 39 21.71 -3.88 5.00
N SER A 40 22.48 -3.00 5.64
CA SER A 40 23.66 -3.36 6.44
C SER A 40 23.25 -3.93 7.79
N ARG A 41 22.14 -3.46 8.38
CA ARG A 41 21.59 -3.92 9.67
C ARG A 41 20.64 -5.13 9.52
N GLN A 42 20.99 -6.08 8.66
CA GLN A 42 20.23 -7.32 8.47
C GLN A 42 21.06 -8.53 8.94
N HIS A 43 20.40 -9.63 9.32
CA HIS A 43 21.07 -10.91 9.59
C HIS A 43 21.52 -11.55 8.26
N LEU A 44 22.47 -10.89 7.60
CA LEU A 44 23.01 -11.23 6.29
C LEU A 44 24.53 -11.03 6.32
N ASN A 45 25.27 -11.94 5.70
CA ASN A 45 26.69 -11.78 5.37
C ASN A 45 26.88 -11.87 3.84
N ALA A 46 28.12 -11.89 3.36
CA ALA A 46 28.40 -11.99 1.92
C ALA A 46 27.95 -13.34 1.32
N GLU A 47 28.08 -14.43 2.07
CA GLU A 47 27.72 -15.77 1.62
C GLU A 47 26.19 -15.94 1.49
N ALA A 48 25.43 -15.48 2.49
CA ALA A 48 23.97 -15.45 2.44
C ALA A 48 23.45 -14.53 1.34
N ASP A 49 24.07 -13.37 1.14
CA ASP A 49 23.69 -12.47 0.03
C ASP A 49 23.90 -13.14 -1.33
N ALA A 50 25.04 -13.81 -1.53
CA ALA A 50 25.31 -14.57 -2.76
C ALA A 50 24.35 -15.75 -2.95
N ALA A 51 24.03 -16.47 -1.87
CA ALA A 51 23.06 -17.58 -1.91
C ALA A 51 21.64 -17.09 -2.24
N LEU A 52 21.23 -15.93 -1.71
CA LEU A 52 19.95 -15.30 -2.04
C LEU A 52 19.88 -14.85 -3.50
N LEU A 53 20.95 -14.26 -4.03
CA LEU A 53 21.03 -13.90 -5.45
C LEU A 53 20.90 -15.14 -6.34
N ALA A 54 21.66 -16.20 -6.05
CA ALA A 54 21.57 -17.47 -6.79
C ALA A 54 20.16 -18.09 -6.69
N HIS A 55 19.49 -17.93 -5.55
CA HIS A 55 18.10 -18.36 -5.39
C HIS A 55 17.15 -17.52 -6.25
N GLY A 56 17.31 -16.19 -6.29
CA GLY A 56 16.52 -15.30 -7.16
C GLY A 56 16.73 -15.57 -8.66
N GLU A 57 17.95 -15.91 -9.07
CA GLU A 57 18.26 -16.37 -10.43
C GLU A 57 17.51 -17.67 -10.75
N THR A 58 17.56 -18.65 -9.84
CA THR A 58 16.86 -19.94 -9.99
C THR A 58 15.34 -19.77 -10.02
N ALA A 59 14.80 -18.84 -9.22
CA ALA A 59 13.38 -18.49 -9.21
C ALA A 59 12.97 -17.68 -10.47
N GLY A 60 13.93 -17.20 -11.25
CA GLY A 60 13.71 -16.48 -12.50
C GLY A 60 13.14 -15.08 -12.29
N LEU A 61 13.66 -14.30 -11.34
CA LEU A 61 13.13 -12.96 -11.06
C LEU A 61 13.22 -12.00 -12.25
N GLU A 62 14.32 -12.02 -13.01
CA GLU A 62 14.46 -11.20 -14.23
C GLU A 62 13.48 -11.62 -15.32
N ALA A 63 13.28 -12.94 -15.51
CA ALA A 63 12.26 -13.46 -16.42
C ALA A 63 10.83 -13.10 -15.96
N ALA A 64 10.58 -13.07 -14.65
CA ALA A 64 9.31 -12.62 -14.10
C ALA A 64 9.07 -11.13 -14.39
N ALA A 65 10.10 -10.28 -14.30
CA ALA A 65 9.99 -8.89 -14.72
C ALA A 65 9.63 -8.77 -16.20
N ALA A 66 10.31 -9.51 -17.08
CA ALA A 66 9.98 -9.55 -18.50
C ALA A 66 8.51 -9.96 -18.72
N SER A 67 8.07 -11.06 -18.12
CA SER A 67 6.67 -11.51 -18.22
C SER A 67 5.65 -10.47 -17.75
N LEU A 68 5.93 -9.74 -16.66
CA LEU A 68 5.05 -8.67 -16.19
C LEU A 68 4.94 -7.53 -17.22
N PHE A 69 6.07 -7.05 -17.74
CA PHE A 69 6.13 -5.89 -18.64
C PHE A 69 5.81 -6.22 -20.10
N ASP A 70 5.90 -7.48 -20.50
CA ASP A 70 5.52 -7.94 -21.85
C ASP A 70 4.04 -8.32 -21.92
N GLY A 71 3.33 -8.29 -20.78
CA GLY A 71 1.89 -8.54 -20.70
C GLY A 71 1.54 -10.02 -20.75
N ASP A 72 2.43 -10.89 -20.28
CA ASP A 72 2.15 -12.31 -20.12
C ASP A 72 1.09 -12.56 -19.04
N ILE A 73 0.52 -13.76 -19.04
CA ILE A 73 -0.42 -14.21 -18.01
C ILE A 73 0.36 -14.47 -16.71
N VAL A 74 0.43 -13.46 -15.86
CA VAL A 74 0.99 -13.53 -14.50
C VAL A 74 -0.08 -13.73 -13.42
N ASN A 75 -1.36 -13.59 -13.78
CA ASN A 75 -2.51 -13.97 -12.94
C ASN A 75 -3.22 -15.20 -13.54
N PRO A 76 -2.68 -16.41 -13.32
CA PRO A 76 -3.19 -17.63 -13.94
C PRO A 76 -4.58 -18.04 -13.44
N SER A 77 -4.96 -17.75 -12.19
CA SER A 77 -6.27 -18.14 -11.66
C SER A 77 -7.44 -17.43 -12.35
N GLU A 78 -7.18 -16.24 -12.91
CA GLU A 78 -8.16 -15.49 -13.70
C GLU A 78 -7.82 -15.47 -15.20
N ASN A 79 -6.75 -16.15 -15.61
CA ASN A 79 -6.22 -16.17 -16.98
C ASN A 79 -6.01 -14.76 -17.56
N ARG A 80 -5.30 -13.91 -16.82
CA ARG A 80 -5.11 -12.49 -17.15
C ARG A 80 -3.65 -12.02 -17.00
N PRO A 81 -3.26 -10.99 -17.74
CA PRO A 81 -2.07 -10.20 -17.41
C PRO A 81 -2.33 -9.29 -16.20
N ALA A 82 -1.26 -8.71 -15.66
CA ALA A 82 -1.32 -7.63 -14.67
C ALA A 82 -0.66 -6.36 -15.26
N LEU A 83 -1.46 -5.38 -15.64
CA LEU A 83 -1.04 -4.24 -16.48
C LEU A 83 -1.10 -2.89 -15.75
N HIS A 84 -1.02 -2.87 -14.42
CA HIS A 84 -1.06 -1.64 -13.64
C HIS A 84 0.08 -0.66 -13.98
N TRP A 85 1.26 -1.17 -14.38
CA TRP A 85 2.37 -0.37 -14.89
C TRP A 85 2.05 0.37 -16.19
N ALA A 86 1.13 -0.15 -17.02
CA ALA A 86 0.77 0.48 -18.28
C ALA A 86 0.05 1.82 -18.08
N LEU A 87 -0.66 2.01 -16.96
CA LEU A 87 -1.36 3.26 -16.61
C LEU A 87 -0.41 4.47 -16.49
N ARG A 88 0.87 4.22 -16.21
CA ARG A 88 1.90 5.22 -15.93
C ARG A 88 2.98 5.28 -17.02
N ALA A 89 2.87 4.47 -18.06
CA ALA A 89 3.84 4.43 -19.14
C ALA A 89 3.97 5.79 -19.85
N GLN A 90 5.22 6.20 -20.09
CA GLN A 90 5.57 7.43 -20.79
C GLN A 90 5.83 7.20 -22.29
N ALA A 91 6.15 5.98 -22.68
CA ALA A 91 6.35 5.59 -24.07
C ALA A 91 5.06 4.98 -24.65
N PRO A 92 4.84 5.06 -25.97
CA PRO A 92 3.76 4.34 -26.64
C PRO A 92 3.82 2.84 -26.35
N LEU A 93 2.66 2.23 -26.13
CA LEU A 93 2.53 0.79 -25.93
C LEU A 93 1.79 0.14 -27.11
N SER A 94 1.50 -1.14 -26.99
CA SER A 94 0.73 -1.89 -27.98
C SER A 94 -0.21 -2.89 -27.30
N GLY A 95 -1.25 -3.33 -28.01
CA GLY A 95 -2.17 -4.35 -27.53
C GLY A 95 -2.97 -3.90 -26.29
N GLU A 96 -3.23 -4.83 -25.37
CA GLU A 96 -4.01 -4.54 -24.16
C GLU A 96 -3.35 -3.48 -23.27
N ALA A 97 -2.02 -3.43 -23.21
CA ALA A 97 -1.31 -2.44 -22.41
C ALA A 97 -1.57 -1.01 -22.90
N GLU A 98 -1.69 -0.79 -24.21
CA GLU A 98 -2.09 0.51 -24.76
C GLU A 98 -3.54 0.86 -24.37
N THR A 99 -4.48 -0.09 -24.46
CA THR A 99 -5.86 0.12 -23.98
C THR A 99 -5.89 0.54 -22.51
N VAL A 100 -5.10 -0.11 -21.66
CA VAL A 100 -4.97 0.25 -20.24
C VAL A 100 -4.38 1.65 -20.08
N ARG A 101 -3.32 2.01 -20.81
CA ARG A 101 -2.75 3.36 -20.78
C ARG A 101 -3.75 4.43 -21.17
N GLN A 102 -4.57 4.17 -22.19
CA GLN A 102 -5.60 5.10 -22.67
C GLN A 102 -6.75 5.25 -21.67
N SER A 103 -7.00 4.26 -20.81
CA SER A 103 -8.14 4.29 -19.87
C SER A 103 -8.05 5.39 -18.80
N VAL A 104 -6.83 5.84 -18.44
CA VAL A 104 -6.64 6.91 -17.43
C VAL A 104 -6.72 8.32 -18.02
N LEU A 105 -6.48 8.49 -19.32
CA LEU A 105 -6.42 9.82 -19.96
C LEU A 105 -7.74 10.60 -19.86
N PRO A 106 -8.93 10.00 -20.07
CA PRO A 106 -10.19 10.71 -19.87
C PRO A 106 -10.40 11.22 -18.45
N ALA A 107 -9.92 10.50 -17.43
CA ALA A 107 -10.02 10.91 -16.03
C ALA A 107 -9.12 12.12 -15.72
N LEU A 108 -7.88 12.11 -16.23
CA LEU A 108 -6.96 13.25 -16.12
C LEU A 108 -7.52 14.49 -16.82
N GLU A 109 -8.09 14.30 -18.02
CA GLU A 109 -8.70 15.39 -18.78
C GLU A 109 -9.95 15.95 -18.09
N PHE A 110 -10.82 15.08 -17.58
CA PHE A 110 -11.96 15.50 -16.78
C PHE A 110 -11.52 16.32 -15.57
N ALA A 111 -10.46 15.89 -14.86
CA ALA A 111 -9.94 16.61 -13.72
C ALA A 111 -9.43 18.01 -14.07
N ARG A 112 -8.71 18.17 -15.19
CA ARG A 112 -8.30 19.50 -15.71
C ARG A 112 -9.51 20.39 -15.96
N ARG A 113 -10.50 19.87 -16.69
CA ARG A 113 -11.70 20.62 -17.07
C ARG A 113 -12.56 21.01 -15.87
N VAL A 114 -12.58 20.21 -14.80
CA VAL A 114 -13.20 20.62 -13.52
C VAL A 114 -12.43 21.78 -12.87
N GLN A 115 -11.09 21.71 -12.84
CA GLN A 115 -10.24 22.74 -12.23
C GLN A 115 -10.26 24.06 -12.99
N GLU A 116 -10.32 24.01 -14.31
CA GLU A 116 -10.43 25.17 -15.20
C GLU A 116 -11.85 25.76 -15.19
N GLY A 117 -12.80 25.07 -14.57
CA GLY A 117 -14.20 25.48 -14.50
C GLY A 117 -14.91 25.35 -15.84
N GLU A 118 -14.53 24.41 -16.70
CA GLU A 118 -15.32 24.04 -17.87
C GLU A 118 -16.44 23.07 -17.47
N ILE A 119 -16.11 22.11 -16.61
CA ILE A 119 -17.08 21.18 -16.02
C ILE A 119 -17.54 21.77 -14.69
N ARG A 120 -18.84 22.03 -14.58
CA ARG A 120 -19.47 22.77 -13.49
C ARG A 120 -20.67 22.01 -12.95
N THR A 121 -21.17 22.46 -11.81
CA THR A 121 -22.43 22.00 -11.23
C THR A 121 -23.59 22.23 -12.21
N ILE A 122 -24.75 21.64 -11.92
CA ILE A 122 -25.97 21.84 -12.71
C ILE A 122 -26.35 23.33 -12.79
N ALA A 123 -26.06 24.09 -11.72
CA ALA A 123 -26.32 25.52 -11.66
C ALA A 123 -25.24 26.40 -12.35
N GLY A 124 -24.22 25.79 -12.98
CA GLY A 124 -23.14 26.52 -13.65
C GLY A 124 -22.12 27.15 -12.68
N THR A 125 -22.06 26.68 -11.44
CA THR A 125 -21.06 27.11 -10.44
C THR A 125 -19.91 26.10 -10.34
N PRO A 126 -18.72 26.50 -9.86
CA PRO A 126 -17.66 25.54 -9.55
C PRO A 126 -18.09 24.56 -8.45
N TYR A 127 -17.59 23.33 -8.51
CA TYR A 127 -17.72 22.39 -7.40
C TYR A 127 -16.93 22.89 -6.18
N LYS A 128 -17.51 22.70 -5.00
CA LYS A 128 -16.88 23.02 -3.70
C LYS A 128 -16.48 21.78 -2.91
N ALA A 129 -16.99 20.62 -3.30
CA ALA A 129 -16.66 19.37 -2.65
C ALA A 129 -16.65 18.20 -3.63
N VAL A 130 -15.83 17.21 -3.32
CA VAL A 130 -15.81 15.90 -3.97
C VAL A 130 -16.02 14.85 -2.89
N LEU A 131 -17.04 14.00 -3.05
CA LEU A 131 -17.26 12.83 -2.19
C LEU A 131 -16.80 11.57 -2.93
N HIS A 132 -15.72 10.97 -2.47
CA HIS A 132 -15.21 9.69 -2.96
C HIS A 132 -15.85 8.52 -2.21
N ILE A 133 -16.45 7.57 -2.92
CA ILE A 133 -17.07 6.37 -2.36
C ILE A 133 -16.43 5.13 -2.96
N GLY A 134 -15.73 4.36 -2.13
CA GLY A 134 -15.04 3.13 -2.53
C GLY A 134 -14.49 2.40 -1.32
N ILE A 135 -14.16 1.12 -1.44
CA ILE A 135 -13.60 0.33 -0.32
C ILE A 135 -12.37 -0.48 -0.77
N GLY A 136 -11.45 -0.71 0.15
CA GLY A 136 -10.23 -1.48 -0.10
C GLY A 136 -9.36 -0.81 -1.17
N GLY A 137 -9.15 -1.49 -2.30
CA GLY A 137 -8.26 -1.00 -3.36
C GLY A 137 -8.78 0.25 -4.05
N SER A 138 -10.10 0.45 -4.02
CA SER A 138 -10.76 1.66 -4.52
C SER A 138 -10.62 2.87 -3.58
N ASP A 139 -9.99 2.71 -2.40
CA ASP A 139 -10.02 3.70 -1.32
C ASP A 139 -8.64 3.96 -0.72
N PHE A 140 -7.91 2.92 -0.29
CA PHE A 140 -6.63 3.10 0.40
C PHE A 140 -5.57 3.81 -0.45
N GLY A 141 -5.51 3.50 -1.76
CA GLY A 141 -4.61 4.19 -2.68
C GLY A 141 -4.96 5.68 -2.84
N PRO A 142 -6.19 6.03 -3.24
CA PRO A 142 -6.65 7.42 -3.27
C PRO A 142 -6.47 8.17 -1.94
N ARG A 143 -6.80 7.56 -0.79
CA ARG A 143 -6.59 8.19 0.53
C ARG A 143 -5.13 8.47 0.83
N LEU A 144 -4.24 7.54 0.50
CA LEU A 144 -2.80 7.74 0.65
C LEU A 144 -2.33 8.94 -0.18
N VAL A 145 -2.75 9.05 -1.44
CA VAL A 145 -2.37 10.16 -2.33
C VAL A 145 -2.90 11.50 -1.82
N ALA A 146 -4.19 11.57 -1.48
CA ALA A 146 -4.82 12.79 -0.98
C ALA A 146 -4.17 13.26 0.33
N ASP A 147 -3.93 12.35 1.27
CA ASP A 147 -3.27 12.66 2.53
C ASP A 147 -1.84 13.19 2.32
N ALA A 148 -1.05 12.48 1.50
CA ALA A 148 0.35 12.80 1.26
C ALA A 148 0.58 14.21 0.69
N PHE A 149 -0.39 14.77 -0.03
CA PHE A 149 -0.23 16.02 -0.78
C PHE A 149 -1.34 17.05 -0.50
N THR A 150 -1.94 17.02 0.69
CA THR A 150 -2.97 18.00 1.10
C THR A 150 -2.53 19.46 0.93
N ASP A 151 -1.24 19.75 1.08
CA ASP A 151 -0.67 21.09 0.86
C ASP A 151 -0.61 21.53 -0.61
N LEU A 152 -0.75 20.59 -1.56
CA LEU A 152 -0.84 20.85 -2.99
C LEU A 152 -2.30 20.90 -3.50
N ALA A 153 -3.26 20.74 -2.60
CA ALA A 153 -4.68 20.74 -2.93
C ALA A 153 -5.12 22.01 -3.67
N ALA A 154 -6.03 21.84 -4.62
CA ALA A 154 -6.73 22.92 -5.28
C ALA A 154 -7.56 23.70 -4.23
N PRO A 155 -7.44 25.04 -4.18
CA PRO A 155 -8.16 25.82 -3.21
C PRO A 155 -9.66 25.71 -3.45
N GLY A 156 -10.44 25.54 -2.38
CA GLY A 156 -11.90 25.58 -2.44
C GLY A 156 -12.60 24.27 -2.79
N ILE A 157 -11.88 23.14 -2.93
CA ILE A 157 -12.47 21.81 -3.02
C ILE A 157 -12.22 21.05 -1.72
N ASP A 158 -13.29 20.70 -1.01
CA ASP A 158 -13.26 19.78 0.13
C ASP A 158 -13.39 18.33 -0.37
N LEU A 159 -12.33 17.52 -0.19
CA LEU A 159 -12.34 16.11 -0.56
C LEU A 159 -12.71 15.26 0.65
N ARG A 160 -13.83 14.55 0.55
CA ARG A 160 -14.34 13.61 1.55
C ARG A 160 -14.30 12.18 1.00
N PHE A 161 -14.22 11.23 1.90
CA PHE A 161 -14.18 9.81 1.56
C PHE A 161 -15.17 9.02 2.41
N CYS A 162 -15.81 8.03 1.82
CA CYS A 162 -16.68 7.05 2.48
C CYS A 162 -16.37 5.65 1.93
N ALA A 163 -16.16 4.70 2.82
CA ALA A 163 -15.79 3.33 2.48
C ALA A 163 -16.62 2.28 3.20
N ASN A 164 -16.87 2.47 4.49
CA ASN A 164 -17.49 1.49 5.36
C ASN A 164 -19.02 1.40 5.10
N VAL A 165 -19.58 0.21 5.29
CA VAL A 165 -21.04 0.00 5.25
C VAL A 165 -21.74 0.51 6.52
N ASP A 166 -20.98 0.75 7.59
CA ASP A 166 -21.44 1.47 8.77
C ASP A 166 -22.09 2.80 8.33
N PRO A 167 -23.40 3.01 8.59
CA PRO A 167 -24.12 4.18 8.13
C PRO A 167 -23.50 5.51 8.55
N TRP A 168 -22.78 5.53 9.68
CA TRP A 168 -22.12 6.73 10.19
C TRP A 168 -21.01 7.24 9.26
N ASP A 169 -20.31 6.37 8.54
CA ASP A 169 -19.19 6.78 7.68
C ASP A 169 -19.66 7.74 6.56
N LEU A 170 -20.77 7.42 5.92
CA LEU A 170 -21.38 8.31 4.92
C LEU A 170 -21.95 9.58 5.57
N GLU A 171 -22.64 9.46 6.71
CA GLU A 171 -23.23 10.62 7.41
C GLU A 171 -22.16 11.62 7.82
N HIS A 172 -21.03 11.13 8.32
CA HIS A 172 -19.87 11.93 8.65
C HIS A 172 -19.28 12.57 7.38
N ALA A 173 -19.08 11.81 6.31
CA ALA A 173 -18.55 12.33 5.05
C ALA A 173 -19.43 13.43 4.44
N LEU A 174 -20.75 13.34 4.59
CA LEU A 174 -21.73 14.33 4.10
C LEU A 174 -21.86 15.58 4.99
N THR A 175 -21.32 15.56 6.21
CA THR A 175 -21.50 16.66 7.17
C THR A 175 -20.93 17.97 6.63
N GLY A 176 -21.81 18.96 6.48
CA GLY A 176 -21.49 20.30 5.99
C GLY A 176 -21.45 20.44 4.45
N LEU A 177 -21.66 19.34 3.71
CA LEU A 177 -21.69 19.39 2.25
C LEU A 177 -23.04 19.89 1.71
N ASP A 178 -23.00 20.56 0.56
CA ASP A 178 -24.19 21.00 -0.18
C ASP A 178 -24.31 20.18 -1.48
N PRO A 179 -25.41 19.43 -1.70
CA PRO A 179 -25.65 18.69 -2.93
C PRO A 179 -25.43 19.51 -4.20
N ALA A 180 -25.85 20.78 -4.21
CA ALA A 180 -25.77 21.64 -5.39
C ALA A 180 -24.34 21.99 -5.80
N THR A 181 -23.36 21.78 -4.91
CA THR A 181 -21.94 22.07 -5.18
C THR A 181 -21.02 20.86 -4.95
N THR A 182 -21.57 19.66 -4.81
CA THR A 182 -20.82 18.43 -4.56
C THR A 182 -20.79 17.52 -5.79
N LEU A 183 -19.61 17.03 -6.16
CA LEU A 183 -19.42 15.95 -7.12
C LEU A 183 -19.27 14.62 -6.36
N VAL A 184 -20.10 13.63 -6.65
CA VAL A 184 -19.98 12.28 -6.05
C VAL A 184 -19.24 11.37 -7.01
N ILE A 185 -18.21 10.66 -6.53
CA ILE A 185 -17.40 9.73 -7.31
C ILE A 185 -17.50 8.34 -6.68
N GLY A 186 -18.10 7.39 -7.39
CA GLY A 186 -18.21 6.00 -6.98
C GLY A 186 -17.19 5.11 -7.68
N VAL A 187 -16.39 4.36 -6.92
CA VAL A 187 -15.33 3.51 -7.45
C VAL A 187 -15.54 2.05 -7.06
N SER A 188 -16.00 1.22 -8.00
CA SER A 188 -16.19 -0.21 -7.81
C SER A 188 -15.87 -0.98 -9.08
N LYS A 189 -14.77 -1.75 -9.05
CA LYS A 189 -14.31 -2.54 -10.20
C LYS A 189 -15.39 -3.47 -10.75
N SER A 190 -16.05 -4.24 -9.89
CA SER A 190 -17.12 -5.18 -10.29
C SER A 190 -18.49 -4.53 -10.46
N PHE A 191 -18.66 -3.32 -9.93
CA PHE A 191 -19.95 -2.66 -9.70
C PHE A 191 -20.96 -3.57 -8.98
N GLY A 192 -20.47 -4.39 -8.05
CA GLY A 192 -21.26 -5.34 -7.25
C GLY A 192 -20.87 -5.35 -5.77
N THR A 193 -19.91 -4.52 -5.37
CA THR A 193 -19.48 -4.39 -3.98
C THR A 193 -20.62 -3.78 -3.15
N GLU A 194 -21.09 -4.52 -2.15
CA GLU A 194 -22.27 -4.15 -1.38
C GLU A 194 -22.11 -2.80 -0.69
N GLU A 195 -20.99 -2.61 0.01
CA GLU A 195 -20.69 -1.42 0.80
C GLU A 195 -20.70 -0.17 -0.09
N THR A 196 -20.04 -0.25 -1.25
CA THR A 196 -19.98 0.84 -2.23
C THR A 196 -21.36 1.15 -2.84
N LEU A 197 -22.14 0.12 -3.23
CA LEU A 197 -23.47 0.32 -3.82
C LEU A 197 -24.47 0.86 -2.80
N TYR A 198 -24.40 0.40 -1.55
CA TYR A 198 -25.20 0.91 -0.43
C TYR A 198 -24.95 2.41 -0.23
N ASN A 199 -23.68 2.80 -0.13
CA ASN A 199 -23.30 4.20 0.08
C ASN A 199 -23.60 5.07 -1.14
N LEU A 200 -23.38 4.59 -2.37
CA LEU A 200 -23.78 5.30 -3.59
C LEU A 200 -25.29 5.52 -3.66
N GLY A 201 -26.09 4.52 -3.29
CA GLY A 201 -27.55 4.65 -3.24
C GLY A 201 -28.01 5.70 -2.24
N ARG A 202 -27.38 5.76 -1.06
CA ARG A 202 -27.68 6.78 -0.04
C ARG A 202 -27.22 8.18 -0.47
N ALA A 203 -26.01 8.30 -1.02
CA ALA A 203 -25.49 9.56 -1.54
C ALA A 203 -26.34 10.09 -2.69
N ARG A 204 -26.80 9.21 -3.60
CA ARG A 204 -27.74 9.58 -4.67
C ARG A 204 -29.06 10.11 -4.11
N LYS A 205 -29.66 9.43 -3.12
CA LYS A 205 -30.89 9.92 -2.47
C LYS A 205 -30.69 11.29 -1.80
N TRP A 206 -29.54 11.48 -1.16
CA TRP A 206 -29.17 12.78 -0.59
C TRP A 206 -29.06 13.87 -1.66
N MET A 207 -28.46 13.56 -2.81
CA MET A 207 -28.39 14.48 -3.95
C MET A 207 -29.78 14.79 -4.56
N GLU A 208 -30.58 13.75 -4.78
CA GLU A 208 -31.93 13.84 -5.38
C GLU A 208 -32.89 14.66 -4.51
N ALA A 209 -32.72 14.64 -3.19
CA ALA A 209 -33.51 15.46 -2.27
C ALA A 209 -33.38 16.97 -2.54
N SER A 210 -32.29 17.42 -3.15
CA SER A 210 -32.06 18.83 -3.50
C SER A 210 -32.08 19.10 -5.01
N LEU A 211 -31.64 18.16 -5.84
CA LEU A 211 -31.43 18.35 -7.27
C LEU A 211 -32.44 17.61 -8.15
N GLY A 212 -33.31 16.79 -7.58
CA GLY A 212 -34.24 15.94 -8.33
C GLY A 212 -33.51 14.95 -9.24
N ALA A 213 -34.12 14.60 -10.38
CA ALA A 213 -33.59 13.61 -11.33
C ALA A 213 -32.24 14.01 -11.94
N GLU A 214 -31.95 15.32 -12.01
CA GLU A 214 -30.70 15.86 -12.56
C GLU A 214 -29.48 15.54 -11.68
N ALA A 215 -29.67 15.08 -10.43
CA ALA A 215 -28.61 14.72 -9.50
C ALA A 215 -27.51 13.83 -10.10
N SER A 216 -27.91 12.91 -10.99
CA SER A 216 -27.03 11.98 -11.70
C SER A 216 -25.95 12.67 -12.54
N ARG A 217 -26.19 13.88 -13.03
CA ARG A 217 -25.22 14.70 -13.78
C ARG A 217 -24.05 15.20 -12.92
N GLN A 218 -24.15 15.09 -11.59
CA GLN A 218 -23.06 15.35 -10.64
C GLN A 218 -22.53 14.06 -10.01
N ILE A 219 -22.67 12.92 -10.70
CA ILE A 219 -22.14 11.63 -10.28
C ILE A 219 -21.19 11.11 -11.36
N ALA A 220 -20.00 10.70 -10.93
CA ALA A 220 -19.04 9.96 -11.73
C ALA A 220 -18.89 8.54 -11.19
N LEU A 221 -18.89 7.54 -12.07
CA LEU A 221 -18.67 6.14 -11.72
C LEU A 221 -17.40 5.63 -12.40
N VAL A 222 -16.60 4.87 -11.66
CA VAL A 222 -15.37 4.23 -12.13
C VAL A 222 -15.51 2.73 -11.96
N THR A 223 -15.45 1.97 -13.06
CA THR A 223 -15.73 0.54 -13.03
C THR A 223 -15.19 -0.23 -14.24
N ALA A 224 -15.00 -1.54 -14.08
CA ALA A 224 -14.78 -2.49 -15.18
C ALA A 224 -16.11 -3.03 -15.76
N ASN A 225 -17.26 -2.62 -15.20
CA ASN A 225 -18.59 -3.12 -15.58
C ASN A 225 -19.51 -1.95 -15.99
N PRO A 226 -19.26 -1.34 -17.17
CA PRO A 226 -20.00 -0.16 -17.61
C PRO A 226 -21.49 -0.42 -17.79
N GLU A 227 -21.90 -1.64 -18.14
CA GLU A 227 -23.31 -1.99 -18.32
C GLU A 227 -24.10 -1.94 -17.00
N ARG A 228 -23.53 -2.44 -15.90
CA ARG A 228 -24.16 -2.31 -14.58
C ARG A 228 -24.21 -0.86 -14.11
N ALA A 229 -23.16 -0.08 -14.36
CA ALA A 229 -23.14 1.34 -14.01
C ALA A 229 -24.18 2.15 -14.81
N LYS A 230 -24.32 1.92 -16.12
CA LYS A 230 -25.36 2.53 -16.96
C LYS A 230 -26.76 2.14 -16.48
N ALA A 231 -26.98 0.86 -16.15
CA ALA A 231 -28.25 0.39 -15.61
C ALA A 231 -28.58 1.09 -14.27
N TRP A 232 -27.58 1.32 -13.41
CA TRP A 232 -27.74 2.03 -12.16
C TRP A 232 -28.15 3.50 -12.37
N PHE A 233 -27.64 4.17 -13.40
CA PHE A 233 -28.11 5.51 -13.78
C PHE A 233 -29.57 5.54 -14.27
N ALA A 234 -30.15 4.40 -14.62
CA ALA A 234 -31.54 4.26 -15.05
C ALA A 234 -31.90 5.14 -16.28
N GLY A 235 -30.96 5.30 -17.20
CA GLY A 235 -31.13 6.11 -18.42
C GLY A 235 -30.89 7.61 -18.25
N ASN A 236 -30.55 8.08 -17.05
CA ASN A 236 -30.12 9.47 -16.84
C ASN A 236 -28.63 9.65 -17.19
N ASP A 237 -28.25 10.89 -17.48
CA ASP A 237 -26.86 11.27 -17.75
C ASP A 237 -25.98 11.17 -16.49
N GLY A 238 -24.73 10.74 -16.68
CA GLY A 238 -23.72 10.67 -15.62
C GLY A 238 -22.34 10.42 -16.22
N TYR A 239 -21.28 10.68 -15.45
CA TYR A 239 -19.92 10.43 -15.92
C TYR A 239 -19.52 8.97 -15.67
N LEU A 240 -18.85 8.37 -16.65
CA LEU A 240 -18.41 6.99 -16.58
C LEU A 240 -16.96 6.88 -17.04
N PHE A 241 -16.12 6.28 -16.20
CA PHE A 241 -14.71 6.05 -16.46
C PHE A 241 -14.37 4.57 -16.34
N ASP A 242 -13.49 4.10 -17.20
CA ASP A 242 -13.09 2.71 -17.25
C ASP A 242 -12.03 2.36 -16.19
N MET A 243 -12.12 1.14 -15.68
CA MET A 243 -11.14 0.53 -14.79
C MET A 243 -10.81 -0.87 -15.31
N PRO A 244 -9.76 -1.03 -16.12
CA PRO A 244 -9.50 -2.28 -16.83
C PRO A 244 -9.39 -3.51 -15.92
N LEU A 245 -9.85 -4.66 -16.39
CA LEU A 245 -9.84 -5.91 -15.61
C LEU A 245 -8.42 -6.39 -15.24
N SER A 246 -7.41 -6.08 -16.06
CA SER A 246 -6.00 -6.36 -15.82
C SER A 246 -5.33 -5.42 -14.80
N VAL A 247 -6.07 -4.45 -14.25
CA VAL A 247 -5.62 -3.59 -13.15
C VAL A 247 -6.24 -4.09 -11.83
N GLY A 248 -5.44 -4.78 -11.00
CA GLY A 248 -5.90 -5.26 -9.68
C GLY A 248 -6.31 -4.11 -8.76
N GLY A 249 -7.28 -4.34 -7.87
CA GLY A 249 -7.82 -3.28 -6.99
C GLY A 249 -6.73 -2.60 -6.14
N ARG A 250 -5.89 -3.38 -5.46
CA ARG A 250 -4.75 -2.87 -4.67
C ARG A 250 -3.60 -2.27 -5.50
N PHE A 251 -3.65 -2.43 -6.82
CA PHE A 251 -2.72 -1.84 -7.80
C PHE A 251 -3.41 -0.73 -8.63
N SER A 252 -4.57 -0.24 -8.21
CA SER A 252 -5.41 0.65 -9.03
C SER A 252 -5.22 2.14 -8.77
N LEU A 253 -4.35 2.52 -7.83
CA LEU A 253 -4.03 3.90 -7.48
C LEU A 253 -3.77 4.76 -8.72
N TRP A 254 -3.15 4.21 -9.75
CA TRP A 254 -2.74 4.91 -10.97
C TRP A 254 -3.89 5.19 -11.95
N SER A 255 -5.04 4.55 -11.75
CA SER A 255 -6.17 4.57 -12.68
C SER A 255 -7.18 5.68 -12.38
N ALA A 256 -8.28 5.70 -13.13
CA ALA A 256 -9.45 6.53 -12.81
C ALA A 256 -10.02 6.30 -11.40
N ALA A 257 -9.63 5.22 -10.70
CA ALA A 257 -9.94 5.03 -9.28
C ALA A 257 -9.47 6.21 -8.41
N SER A 258 -8.46 6.95 -8.84
CA SER A 258 -7.98 8.17 -8.17
C SER A 258 -8.52 9.47 -8.76
N LEU A 259 -9.62 9.44 -9.53
CA LEU A 259 -10.22 10.65 -10.14
C LEU A 259 -10.46 11.77 -9.11
N ALA A 260 -10.94 11.42 -7.92
CA ALA A 260 -11.12 12.39 -6.84
C ALA A 260 -9.80 13.10 -6.46
N CYS A 261 -8.69 12.37 -6.44
CA CYS A 261 -7.35 12.91 -6.18
C CYS A 261 -6.84 13.73 -7.37
N MET A 262 -7.10 13.31 -8.61
CA MET A 262 -6.73 14.08 -9.81
C MET A 262 -7.41 15.45 -9.80
N ILE A 263 -8.68 15.52 -9.34
CA ILE A 263 -9.44 16.76 -9.16
C ILE A 263 -8.93 17.57 -7.95
N TYR A 264 -8.71 16.90 -6.82
CA TYR A 264 -8.31 17.57 -5.59
C TYR A 264 -6.88 18.13 -5.65
N LEU A 265 -5.93 17.41 -6.25
CA LEU A 265 -4.50 17.76 -6.23
C LEU A 265 -3.99 18.43 -7.52
N LYS A 266 -4.85 18.61 -8.53
CA LYS A 266 -4.48 19.00 -9.89
C LYS A 266 -3.90 17.86 -10.72
N ALA A 267 -4.33 17.78 -11.98
CA ALA A 267 -3.89 16.73 -12.90
C ALA A 267 -2.36 16.70 -13.03
N GLY A 268 -1.70 17.86 -13.08
CA GLY A 268 -0.24 17.95 -13.16
C GLY A 268 0.50 17.33 -11.97
N THR A 269 -0.04 17.44 -10.75
CA THR A 269 0.53 16.76 -9.57
C THR A 269 0.44 15.24 -9.72
N PHE A 270 -0.72 14.75 -10.18
CA PHE A 270 -0.93 13.32 -10.40
C PHE A 270 -0.06 12.79 -11.55
N GLU A 271 0.15 13.56 -12.61
CA GLU A 271 1.07 13.21 -13.70
C GLU A 271 2.51 13.10 -13.23
N ALA A 272 2.95 13.95 -12.30
CA ALA A 272 4.26 13.81 -11.65
C ALA A 272 4.35 12.52 -10.81
N ILE A 273 3.28 12.13 -10.11
CA ILE A 273 3.21 10.83 -9.43
C ILE A 273 3.38 9.68 -10.44
N LEU A 274 2.64 9.72 -11.56
CA LEU A 274 2.74 8.70 -12.62
C LEU A 274 4.16 8.64 -13.20
N LYS A 275 4.79 9.80 -13.44
CA LYS A 275 6.17 9.87 -13.94
C LYS A 275 7.16 9.17 -13.00
N GLY A 276 7.13 9.48 -11.71
CA GLY A 276 8.04 8.85 -10.75
C GLY A 276 7.85 7.33 -10.65
N ALA A 277 6.60 6.87 -10.74
CA ALA A 277 6.31 5.45 -10.79
C ALA A 277 6.86 4.78 -12.07
N ALA A 278 6.78 5.47 -13.21
CA ALA A 278 7.38 5.00 -14.47
C ALA A 278 8.92 4.94 -14.40
N ASP A 279 9.57 5.85 -13.66
CA ASP A 279 11.03 5.81 -13.46
C ASP A 279 11.44 4.55 -12.68
N MET A 280 10.65 4.12 -11.69
CA MET A 280 10.87 2.86 -10.97
C MET A 280 10.52 1.62 -11.83
N ASP A 281 9.50 1.70 -12.69
CA ASP A 281 9.22 0.63 -13.66
C ASP A 281 10.40 0.41 -14.61
N ALA A 282 10.99 1.50 -15.13
CA ALA A 282 12.13 1.44 -16.04
C ALA A 282 13.35 0.78 -15.37
N HIS A 283 13.65 1.18 -14.13
CA HIS A 283 14.67 0.52 -13.30
C HIS A 283 14.38 -0.98 -13.15
N THR A 284 13.16 -1.32 -12.75
CA THR A 284 12.75 -2.69 -12.46
C THR A 284 12.85 -3.59 -13.70
N ARG A 285 12.47 -3.06 -14.87
CA ARG A 285 12.47 -3.79 -16.14
C ARG A 285 13.86 -4.11 -16.66
N THR A 286 14.84 -3.23 -16.43
CA THR A 286 16.12 -3.24 -17.17
C THR A 286 17.34 -3.52 -16.31
N THR A 287 17.24 -3.38 -14.99
CA THR A 287 18.37 -3.54 -14.07
C THR A 287 18.56 -5.01 -13.69
N PRO A 288 19.79 -5.56 -13.75
CA PRO A 288 20.09 -6.92 -13.31
C PRO A 288 19.74 -7.15 -11.83
N LEU A 289 19.39 -8.38 -11.47
CA LEU A 289 18.94 -8.78 -10.13
C LEU A 289 19.84 -8.25 -9.00
N ALA A 290 21.16 -8.30 -9.18
CA ALA A 290 22.12 -7.86 -8.17
C ALA A 290 22.00 -6.37 -7.82
N GLU A 291 21.53 -5.53 -8.73
CA GLU A 291 21.39 -4.08 -8.56
C GLU A 291 19.92 -3.64 -8.51
N ASN A 292 18.99 -4.55 -8.79
CA ASN A 292 17.57 -4.27 -8.89
C ASN A 292 16.92 -4.11 -7.50
N LEU A 293 16.79 -2.86 -7.05
CA LEU A 293 16.22 -2.51 -5.75
C LEU A 293 14.93 -3.29 -5.36
N PRO A 294 13.83 -3.31 -6.14
CA PRO A 294 12.65 -4.09 -5.78
C PRO A 294 12.91 -5.59 -5.61
N MET A 295 13.69 -6.21 -6.51
CA MET A 295 14.01 -7.64 -6.41
C MET A 295 14.87 -7.95 -5.18
N ARG A 296 15.84 -7.09 -4.87
CA ARG A 296 16.70 -7.23 -3.68
C ARG A 296 15.90 -7.11 -2.38
N LEU A 297 14.94 -6.19 -2.33
CA LEU A 297 14.02 -6.07 -1.18
C LEU A 297 13.07 -7.27 -1.08
N ALA A 298 12.62 -7.83 -2.20
CA ALA A 298 11.82 -9.05 -2.21
C ALA A 298 12.61 -10.27 -1.70
N LEU A 299 13.88 -10.42 -2.09
CA LEU A 299 14.78 -11.44 -1.53
C LEU A 299 14.94 -11.28 -0.02
N LEU A 300 15.00 -10.04 0.46
CA LEU A 300 15.08 -9.76 1.89
C LEU A 300 13.79 -10.14 2.64
N ASP A 301 12.61 -9.85 2.08
CA ASP A 301 11.33 -10.28 2.67
C ASP A 301 11.25 -11.81 2.75
N PHE A 302 11.61 -12.49 1.66
CA PHE A 302 11.68 -13.95 1.59
C PHE A 302 12.66 -14.52 2.63
N TRP A 303 13.87 -13.96 2.71
CA TRP A 303 14.87 -14.34 3.71
C TRP A 303 14.34 -14.19 5.14
N ASN A 304 13.81 -13.01 5.46
CA ASN A 304 13.37 -12.69 6.80
C ASN A 304 12.16 -13.53 7.22
N ALA A 305 11.17 -13.71 6.35
CA ALA A 305 9.97 -14.47 6.66
C ALA A 305 10.24 -15.99 6.69
N SER A 306 10.95 -16.52 5.70
CA SER A 306 11.04 -17.97 5.47
C SER A 306 12.24 -18.65 6.14
N PHE A 307 13.34 -17.93 6.41
CA PHE A 307 14.57 -18.53 6.96
C PHE A 307 15.00 -17.93 8.32
N VAL A 308 14.90 -16.59 8.46
CA VAL A 308 15.08 -15.93 9.76
C VAL A 308 13.84 -16.09 10.65
N GLU A 309 12.70 -16.49 10.06
CA GLU A 309 11.44 -16.82 10.74
C GLU A 309 10.82 -15.62 11.46
N ARG A 310 10.82 -14.47 10.78
CA ARG A 310 10.18 -13.22 11.23
C ARG A 310 8.77 -13.14 10.65
N SER A 311 7.77 -13.40 11.49
CA SER A 311 6.35 -13.40 11.10
C SER A 311 5.72 -12.01 11.00
N MET A 312 6.49 -10.96 11.31
CA MET A 312 6.03 -9.57 11.29
C MET A 312 7.09 -8.67 10.63
N ARG A 313 6.66 -7.54 10.07
CA ARG A 313 7.52 -6.44 9.64
C ARG A 313 6.91 -5.12 10.11
N VAL A 314 7.71 -4.23 10.70
CA VAL A 314 7.25 -2.90 11.12
C VAL A 314 7.77 -1.83 10.16
N MET A 315 6.88 -1.06 9.55
CA MET A 315 7.23 0.10 8.75
C MET A 315 7.20 1.38 9.59
N LEU A 316 8.30 2.13 9.56
CA LEU A 316 8.48 3.36 10.32
C LEU A 316 8.74 4.51 9.34
N ALA A 317 7.68 5.25 9.01
CA ALA A 317 7.75 6.35 8.06
C ALA A 317 8.20 7.64 8.78
N TYR A 318 9.46 8.04 8.59
CA TYR A 318 9.99 9.33 9.03
C TYR A 318 9.71 10.39 7.94
N SER A 319 8.42 10.58 7.71
CA SER A 319 7.83 11.59 6.82
C SER A 319 6.33 11.64 7.08
N HIS A 320 5.81 12.81 7.46
CA HIS A 320 4.37 12.96 7.75
C HIS A 320 3.49 12.61 6.54
N ARG A 321 3.95 12.94 5.33
CA ARG A 321 3.26 12.63 4.07
C ARG A 321 3.09 11.12 3.83
N LEU A 322 3.84 10.28 4.54
CA LEU A 322 3.80 8.82 4.42
C LEU A 322 3.07 8.15 5.59
N ARG A 323 2.37 8.88 6.45
CA ARG A 323 1.67 8.32 7.62
C ARG A 323 0.61 7.27 7.25
N MET A 324 0.00 7.38 6.08
CA MET A 324 -0.99 6.41 5.56
C MET A 324 -0.36 5.24 4.79
N LEU A 325 0.95 5.28 4.52
CA LEU A 325 1.63 4.25 3.73
C LEU A 325 1.51 2.84 4.35
N PRO A 326 1.67 2.64 5.69
CA PRO A 326 1.49 1.33 6.29
C PRO A 326 0.11 0.72 6.01
N THR A 327 -0.95 1.53 6.09
CA THR A 327 -2.33 1.08 5.82
C THR A 327 -2.53 0.68 4.36
N TYR A 328 -1.99 1.45 3.42
CA TYR A 328 -2.00 1.06 2.00
C TYR A 328 -1.25 -0.25 1.76
N LEU A 329 -0.05 -0.39 2.32
CA LEU A 329 0.79 -1.56 2.11
C LEU A 329 0.25 -2.82 2.81
N GLN A 330 -0.50 -2.68 3.90
CA GLN A 330 -1.23 -3.80 4.49
C GLN A 330 -2.10 -4.49 3.45
N GLN A 331 -2.87 -3.72 2.68
CA GLN A 331 -3.64 -4.30 1.60
C GLN A 331 -2.73 -4.81 0.48
N LEU A 332 -1.80 -3.99 -0.01
CA LEU A 332 -0.94 -4.36 -1.15
C LEU A 332 -0.21 -5.68 -0.91
N GLU A 333 0.46 -5.83 0.23
CA GLU A 333 1.33 -6.98 0.50
C GLU A 333 0.55 -8.17 1.08
N MET A 334 -0.29 -7.94 2.09
CA MET A 334 -0.95 -9.06 2.79
C MET A 334 -2.06 -9.67 1.93
N GLU A 335 -2.81 -8.89 1.16
CA GLU A 335 -3.83 -9.45 0.24
C GLU A 335 -3.19 -10.14 -0.97
N SER A 336 -2.03 -9.67 -1.43
CA SER A 336 -1.29 -10.30 -2.53
C SER A 336 -0.66 -11.63 -2.11
N ASN A 337 0.15 -11.60 -1.05
CA ASN A 337 1.08 -12.67 -0.70
C ASN A 337 0.72 -13.41 0.60
N GLY A 338 -0.37 -13.04 1.29
CA GLY A 338 -0.95 -13.80 2.40
C GLY A 338 -1.67 -15.06 1.93
N LYS A 339 -0.92 -15.96 1.27
CA LYS A 339 -1.43 -17.17 0.62
C LYS A 339 -0.76 -18.41 1.21
N THR A 340 -1.43 -19.55 1.11
CA THR A 340 -0.93 -20.85 1.58
C THR A 340 -0.66 -21.84 0.44
N VAL A 341 -1.12 -21.53 -0.78
CA VAL A 341 -0.96 -22.37 -1.97
C VAL A 341 -0.59 -21.51 -3.18
N GLY A 342 0.19 -22.09 -4.09
CA GLY A 342 0.47 -21.53 -5.40
C GLY A 342 -0.66 -21.79 -6.41
N PRO A 343 -0.52 -21.26 -7.65
CA PRO A 343 -1.54 -21.37 -8.70
C PRO A 343 -1.99 -22.80 -9.04
N ALA A 344 -1.08 -23.77 -8.91
CA ALA A 344 -1.36 -25.20 -9.18
C ALA A 344 -2.00 -25.92 -7.97
N GLY A 345 -2.32 -25.21 -6.89
CA GLY A 345 -2.80 -25.77 -5.63
C GLY A 345 -1.70 -26.40 -4.77
N THR A 346 -0.43 -26.34 -5.19
CA THR A 346 0.71 -26.81 -4.41
C THR A 346 0.89 -25.94 -3.16
N PRO A 347 1.00 -26.51 -1.95
CA PRO A 347 1.29 -25.73 -0.75
C PRO A 347 2.58 -24.91 -0.88
N ALA A 348 2.56 -23.69 -0.35
CA ALA A 348 3.77 -22.89 -0.24
C ALA A 348 4.80 -23.63 0.63
N PRO A 349 6.08 -23.70 0.22
CA PRO A 349 7.09 -24.48 0.94
C PRO A 349 7.51 -23.85 2.28
N TYR A 350 7.21 -22.57 2.49
CA TYR A 350 7.60 -21.80 3.67
C TYR A 350 6.47 -20.85 4.11
N ALA A 351 6.64 -20.22 5.27
CA ALA A 351 5.83 -19.07 5.66
C ALA A 351 5.95 -17.95 4.61
N THR A 352 4.81 -17.40 4.22
CA THR A 352 4.67 -16.38 3.16
C THR A 352 4.67 -14.98 3.78
N ALA A 353 3.89 -14.02 3.25
CA ALA A 353 3.96 -12.63 3.68
C ALA A 353 3.82 -12.46 5.21
N PRO A 354 4.73 -11.72 5.86
CA PRO A 354 4.60 -11.40 7.27
C PRO A 354 3.44 -10.43 7.52
N ALA A 355 2.94 -10.38 8.75
CA ALA A 355 2.03 -9.32 9.14
C ALA A 355 2.75 -7.97 9.07
N LEU A 356 2.19 -7.02 8.32
CA LEU A 356 2.71 -5.68 8.17
C LEU A 356 1.91 -4.70 9.03
N TRP A 357 2.61 -3.90 9.81
CA TRP A 357 2.02 -2.76 10.51
C TRP A 357 3.08 -1.68 10.69
N GLY A 358 2.70 -0.54 11.22
CA GLY A 358 3.64 0.57 11.36
C GLY A 358 2.98 1.89 11.68
N GLY A 359 3.76 2.95 11.53
CA GLY A 359 3.28 4.30 11.71
C GLY A 359 4.36 5.34 11.46
N GLU A 360 4.05 6.56 11.83
CA GLU A 360 4.92 7.71 11.63
C GLU A 360 6.02 7.78 12.70
N GLY A 361 7.26 8.02 12.27
CA GLY A 361 8.33 8.50 13.14
C GLY A 361 8.31 10.03 13.21
N SER A 362 8.44 10.67 14.38
CA SER A 362 8.75 10.11 15.70
C SER A 362 7.54 9.71 16.55
N VAL A 363 6.31 9.89 16.08
CA VAL A 363 5.06 9.59 16.86
C VAL A 363 5.08 8.17 17.44
N GLY A 364 5.46 7.18 16.63
CA GLY A 364 5.58 5.79 17.05
C GLY A 364 6.60 5.56 18.17
N GLN A 365 7.65 6.40 18.28
CA GLN A 365 8.66 6.33 19.35
C GLN A 365 8.00 6.49 20.73
N HIS A 366 6.96 7.32 20.79
CA HIS A 366 6.18 7.60 21.98
C HIS A 366 4.95 6.70 22.15
N SER A 367 4.86 5.62 21.37
CA SER A 367 3.76 4.65 21.45
C SER A 367 4.26 3.23 21.68
N TYR A 368 4.91 2.61 20.68
CA TYR A 368 5.20 1.18 20.67
C TYR A 368 6.68 0.85 20.55
N HIS A 369 7.58 1.86 20.49
CA HIS A 369 9.02 1.58 20.43
C HIS A 369 9.58 0.96 21.72
N GLN A 370 8.92 1.15 22.87
CA GLN A 370 9.20 0.36 24.08
C GLN A 370 9.17 -1.15 23.77
N TRP A 371 8.11 -1.60 23.09
CA TRP A 371 7.97 -2.98 22.68
C TRP A 371 8.99 -3.36 21.60
N LEU A 372 9.27 -2.46 20.64
CA LEU A 372 10.30 -2.72 19.63
C LEU A 372 11.69 -2.91 20.24
N HIS A 373 12.05 -2.20 21.32
CA HIS A 373 13.39 -2.28 21.92
C HIS A 373 13.53 -3.39 22.95
N GLN A 374 12.54 -3.53 23.84
CA GLN A 374 12.64 -4.38 25.04
C GLN A 374 11.58 -5.49 25.07
N GLY A 375 10.67 -5.56 24.10
CA GLY A 375 9.72 -6.65 23.98
C GLY A 375 10.38 -7.98 23.65
N SER A 376 9.74 -9.09 24.00
CA SER A 376 10.27 -10.45 23.80
C SER A 376 10.23 -10.91 22.33
N GLN A 377 9.47 -10.23 21.48
CA GLN A 377 9.40 -10.51 20.05
C GLN A 377 10.50 -9.75 19.32
N ASN A 378 11.18 -10.41 18.37
CA ASN A 378 12.12 -9.76 17.47
C ASN A 378 11.44 -9.55 16.11
N VAL A 379 11.26 -8.29 15.73
CA VAL A 379 10.56 -7.91 14.50
C VAL A 379 11.45 -7.00 13.67
N PRO A 380 11.74 -7.33 12.40
CA PRO A 380 12.50 -6.46 11.52
C PRO A 380 11.74 -5.16 11.27
N CYS A 381 12.47 -4.05 11.37
CA CYS A 381 11.95 -2.71 11.11
C CYS A 381 12.39 -2.20 9.73
N GLU A 382 11.56 -1.43 9.06
CA GLU A 382 11.90 -0.73 7.83
C GLU A 382 11.69 0.77 8.05
N PHE A 383 12.79 1.50 8.09
CA PHE A 383 12.79 2.96 8.20
C PHE A 383 12.68 3.55 6.80
N ILE A 384 11.76 4.50 6.63
CA ILE A 384 11.66 5.31 5.40
C ILE A 384 11.86 6.77 5.80
N LEU A 385 13.05 7.32 5.54
CA LEU A 385 13.37 8.73 5.79
C LEU A 385 13.21 9.54 4.51
N ALA A 386 12.15 10.34 4.45
CA ALA A 386 11.82 11.11 3.25
C ALA A 386 11.21 12.46 3.63
N PRO A 387 11.98 13.35 4.27
CA PRO A 387 11.48 14.67 4.60
C PRO A 387 11.25 15.51 3.34
N ASP A 388 10.39 16.51 3.49
CA ASP A 388 10.23 17.60 2.53
C ASP A 388 11.35 18.60 2.80
N PHE A 389 12.41 18.62 1.99
CA PHE A 389 13.66 19.31 2.32
C PHE A 389 13.58 20.84 2.25
N ASP A 390 12.52 21.38 1.67
CA ASP A 390 12.26 22.83 1.62
C ASP A 390 11.54 23.34 2.90
N ARG A 391 11.36 22.47 3.91
CA ARG A 391 10.78 22.80 5.21
C ARG A 391 11.84 23.24 6.22
N ASP A 392 11.39 23.48 7.46
CA ASP A 392 12.24 23.91 8.57
C ASP A 392 13.49 23.00 8.74
N PRO A 393 14.70 23.53 8.52
CA PRO A 393 15.94 22.74 8.58
C PRO A 393 16.22 22.14 9.96
N GLU A 394 15.81 22.81 11.05
CA GLU A 394 15.98 22.30 12.41
C GLU A 394 15.13 21.04 12.63
N GLY A 395 13.84 21.12 12.27
CA GLY A 395 12.92 19.99 12.30
C GLY A 395 13.40 18.80 11.43
N ILE A 396 13.90 19.05 10.22
CA ILE A 396 14.44 17.99 9.34
C ILE A 396 15.67 17.31 9.96
N THR A 397 16.56 18.10 10.57
CA THR A 397 17.74 17.59 11.26
C THR A 397 17.33 16.71 12.45
N ALA A 398 16.38 17.17 13.26
CA ALA A 398 15.85 16.41 14.38
C ALA A 398 15.19 15.09 13.93
N LEU A 399 14.31 15.15 12.92
CA LEU A 399 13.64 13.97 12.36
C LEU A 399 14.65 12.92 11.88
N THR A 400 15.68 13.37 11.17
CA THR A 400 16.75 12.52 10.65
C THR A 400 17.57 11.90 11.78
N ALA A 401 17.96 12.68 12.78
CA ALA A 401 18.69 12.19 13.95
C ALA A 401 17.89 11.12 14.70
N HIS A 402 16.59 11.36 14.90
CA HIS A 402 15.67 10.40 15.50
C HIS A 402 15.56 9.10 14.69
N ALA A 403 15.45 9.16 13.36
CA ALA A 403 15.40 7.98 12.51
C ALA A 403 16.67 7.12 12.62
N LEU A 404 17.83 7.78 12.51
CA LEU A 404 19.14 7.12 12.55
C LEU A 404 19.43 6.53 13.93
N ALA A 405 19.15 7.27 15.00
CA ALA A 405 19.36 6.81 16.37
C ALA A 405 18.51 5.57 16.69
N GLN A 406 17.24 5.54 16.27
CA GLN A 406 16.38 4.38 16.49
C GLN A 406 16.88 3.14 15.73
N ALA A 407 17.27 3.30 14.46
CA ALA A 407 17.86 2.20 13.69
C ALA A 407 19.16 1.68 14.32
N GLU A 408 19.98 2.58 14.88
CA GLU A 408 21.21 2.22 15.58
C GLU A 408 20.95 1.47 16.89
N VAL A 409 20.08 1.98 17.77
CA VAL A 409 19.78 1.36 19.06
C VAL A 409 19.12 -0.02 18.88
N LEU A 410 18.26 -0.18 17.86
CA LEU A 410 17.69 -1.49 17.53
C LEU A 410 18.77 -2.53 17.22
N ALA A 411 19.80 -2.15 16.47
CA ALA A 411 20.88 -3.06 16.10
C ALA A 411 21.87 -3.28 17.25
N ASN A 412 22.32 -2.21 17.90
CA ASN A 412 23.46 -2.21 18.81
C ASN A 412 23.07 -2.46 20.27
N GLY A 413 21.86 -2.08 20.68
CA GLY A 413 21.41 -2.15 22.06
C GLY A 413 22.14 -1.18 22.99
N ARG A 414 22.05 -1.46 24.29
CA ARG A 414 22.71 -0.80 25.42
C ARG A 414 22.87 -1.84 26.51
N SER A 415 24.11 -2.28 26.73
CA SER A 415 24.49 -3.35 27.66
C SER A 415 24.35 -2.93 29.12
N LEU A 416 24.35 -3.90 30.04
CA LEU A 416 24.31 -3.63 31.48
C LEU A 416 25.56 -2.87 31.96
N GLU A 417 26.71 -3.14 31.34
CA GLU A 417 27.97 -2.46 31.63
C GLU A 417 27.91 -0.99 31.22
N GLU A 418 27.39 -0.68 30.04
CA GLU A 418 27.15 0.69 29.58
C GLU A 418 26.16 1.42 30.49
N VAL A 419 25.04 0.78 30.86
CA VAL A 419 24.07 1.37 31.81
C VAL A 419 24.72 1.73 33.14
N LYS A 420 25.53 0.82 33.72
CA LYS A 420 26.20 1.05 35.00
C LYS A 420 27.32 2.09 34.91
N ALA A 421 27.98 2.21 33.77
CA ALA A 421 29.01 3.21 33.55
C ALA A 421 28.42 4.63 33.39
N GLU A 422 27.32 4.75 32.65
CA GLU A 422 26.64 6.03 32.39
C GLU A 422 25.80 6.50 33.57
N GLU A 423 25.23 5.56 34.34
CA GLU A 423 24.32 5.82 35.45
C GLU A 423 24.71 5.00 36.70
N PRO A 424 25.81 5.33 37.40
CA PRO A 424 26.42 4.49 38.44
C PRO A 424 25.58 4.34 39.72
N ASP A 425 24.65 5.27 39.98
CA ASP A 425 23.84 5.28 41.21
C ASP A 425 22.59 4.40 41.14
N LEU A 426 22.36 3.70 40.02
CA LEU A 426 21.20 2.83 39.85
C LEU A 426 21.33 1.54 40.69
N SER A 427 20.22 1.09 41.27
CA SER A 427 20.15 -0.27 41.81
C SER A 427 20.34 -1.32 40.70
N GLU A 428 20.85 -2.49 41.05
CA GLU A 428 21.05 -3.61 40.10
C GLU A 428 19.76 -3.96 39.32
N ALA A 429 18.62 -3.94 40.01
CA ALA A 429 17.33 -4.26 39.41
C ALA A 429 16.93 -3.22 38.35
N VAL A 430 17.11 -1.93 38.63
CA VAL A 430 16.80 -0.85 37.69
C VAL A 430 17.79 -0.83 36.53
N ALA A 431 19.08 -1.06 36.78
CA ALA A 431 20.08 -1.14 35.73
C ALA A 431 19.73 -2.22 34.69
N LYS A 432 19.27 -3.40 35.15
CA LYS A 432 18.79 -4.49 34.26
C LYS A 432 17.56 -4.10 33.45
N GLN A 433 16.65 -3.31 34.01
CA GLN A 433 15.46 -2.82 33.30
C GLN A 433 15.79 -1.80 32.21
N LYS A 434 16.94 -1.11 32.30
CA LYS A 434 17.40 -0.14 31.29
C LYS A 434 18.23 -0.76 30.15
N VAL A 435 18.51 -2.06 30.22
CA VAL A 435 19.24 -2.78 29.16
C VAL A 435 18.39 -2.82 27.89
N HIS A 436 19.01 -2.49 26.77
CA HIS A 436 18.45 -2.70 25.43
C HIS A 436 19.23 -3.86 24.80
N VAL A 437 18.55 -4.96 24.48
CA VAL A 437 19.22 -6.19 24.03
C VAL A 437 19.93 -6.04 22.67
N GLY A 438 19.50 -5.07 21.84
CA GLY A 438 20.00 -4.94 20.46
C GLY A 438 19.62 -6.16 19.61
N GLY A 439 20.35 -6.41 18.52
CA GLY A 439 20.13 -7.60 17.70
C GLY A 439 18.82 -7.58 16.90
N ARG A 440 18.24 -6.41 16.68
CA ARG A 440 16.97 -6.24 15.94
C ARG A 440 17.27 -5.68 14.56
N ALA A 441 16.94 -6.46 13.55
CA ALA A 441 17.26 -6.14 12.16
C ALA A 441 16.47 -4.93 11.67
N SER A 442 17.10 -4.12 10.81
CA SER A 442 16.43 -3.05 10.10
C SER A 442 16.95 -2.79 8.69
N SER A 443 16.07 -2.32 7.83
CA SER A 443 16.41 -1.70 6.54
C SER A 443 16.20 -0.20 6.66
N PHE A 444 17.02 0.58 5.97
CA PHE A 444 16.92 2.03 5.97
C PHE A 444 16.81 2.55 4.54
N LEU A 445 15.61 2.95 4.15
CA LEU A 445 15.32 3.57 2.87
C LEU A 445 15.29 5.08 3.06
N HIS A 446 15.88 5.83 2.15
CA HIS A 446 15.79 7.28 2.18
C HIS A 446 15.73 7.92 0.79
N HIS A 447 15.17 9.12 0.74
CA HIS A 447 15.13 9.98 -0.44
C HIS A 447 15.59 11.38 -0.06
N LYS A 448 16.34 12.06 -0.94
CA LYS A 448 16.93 13.40 -0.69
C LYS A 448 15.97 14.58 -0.87
N ALA A 449 14.80 14.35 -1.45
CA ALA A 449 13.77 15.38 -1.68
C ALA A 449 12.42 14.71 -1.91
N PHE A 450 11.51 14.74 -0.93
CA PHE A 450 10.25 14.01 -1.07
C PHE A 450 9.14 14.89 -1.67
N GLY A 451 8.72 14.54 -2.89
CA GLY A 451 7.61 15.16 -3.62
C GLY A 451 6.84 14.14 -4.46
N PRO A 452 5.93 14.57 -5.36
CA PRO A 452 5.08 13.69 -6.17
C PRO A 452 5.82 12.56 -6.91
N GLU A 453 6.95 12.86 -7.57
CA GLU A 453 7.75 11.84 -8.27
C GLU A 453 8.40 10.83 -7.30
N ALA A 454 8.92 11.30 -6.16
CA ALA A 454 9.50 10.43 -5.13
C ALA A 454 8.44 9.51 -4.51
N PHE A 455 7.22 10.02 -4.32
CA PHE A 455 6.08 9.21 -3.87
C PHE A 455 5.71 8.14 -4.91
N GLY A 456 5.57 8.51 -6.18
CA GLY A 456 5.23 7.59 -7.25
C GLY A 456 6.23 6.44 -7.37
N SER A 457 7.53 6.76 -7.36
CA SER A 457 8.60 5.75 -7.39
C SER A 457 8.57 4.84 -6.16
N LEU A 458 8.28 5.35 -4.97
CA LEU A 458 8.16 4.54 -3.74
C LEU A 458 7.01 3.55 -3.82
N VAL A 459 5.82 4.00 -4.24
CA VAL A 459 4.66 3.10 -4.33
C VAL A 459 4.91 2.02 -5.39
N ALA A 460 5.45 2.37 -6.56
CA ALA A 460 5.82 1.39 -7.59
C ALA A 460 6.91 0.41 -7.10
N LEU A 461 7.88 0.87 -6.28
CA LEU A 461 8.88 0.01 -5.65
C LEU A 461 8.20 -1.09 -4.83
N TYR A 462 7.22 -0.75 -3.99
CA TYR A 462 6.48 -1.72 -3.19
C TYR A 462 5.59 -2.64 -4.03
N GLU A 463 5.00 -2.16 -5.11
CA GLU A 463 4.24 -3.02 -6.04
C GLU A 463 5.13 -4.10 -6.66
N HIS A 464 6.30 -3.72 -7.19
CA HIS A 464 7.25 -4.65 -7.79
C HIS A 464 7.86 -5.60 -6.75
N ARG A 465 8.25 -5.08 -5.59
CA ARG A 465 8.71 -5.88 -4.45
C ARG A 465 7.68 -6.95 -4.07
N THR A 466 6.40 -6.58 -4.02
CA THR A 466 5.29 -7.51 -3.74
C THR A 466 5.19 -8.61 -4.79
N TYR A 467 5.27 -8.24 -6.08
CA TYR A 467 5.23 -9.21 -7.18
C TYR A 467 6.39 -10.22 -7.09
N PHE A 468 7.62 -9.74 -6.92
CA PHE A 468 8.80 -10.62 -6.85
C PHE A 468 8.80 -11.48 -5.58
N ALA A 469 8.34 -10.97 -4.44
CA ALA A 469 8.20 -11.77 -3.23
C ALA A 469 7.19 -12.92 -3.44
N GLY A 470 6.06 -12.63 -4.11
CA GLY A 470 5.10 -13.66 -4.52
C GLY A 470 5.72 -14.73 -5.42
N LYS A 471 6.57 -14.32 -6.38
CA LYS A 471 7.31 -15.23 -7.25
C LYS A 471 8.26 -16.15 -6.49
N LEU A 472 9.00 -15.63 -5.49
CA LEU A 472 9.91 -16.41 -4.64
C LEU A 472 9.17 -17.50 -3.84
N TRP A 473 7.95 -17.21 -3.37
CA TRP A 473 7.10 -18.19 -2.67
C TRP A 473 6.29 -19.09 -3.62
N GLY A 474 6.34 -18.87 -4.93
CA GLY A 474 5.55 -19.62 -5.91
C GLY A 474 4.04 -19.32 -5.88
N LEU A 475 3.66 -18.09 -5.52
CA LEU A 475 2.27 -17.65 -5.31
C LEU A 475 1.70 -16.90 -6.51
N ASN A 476 0.36 -16.73 -6.51
CA ASN A 476 -0.30 -15.73 -7.34
C ASN A 476 -0.54 -14.44 -6.53
N PRO A 477 0.20 -13.35 -6.78
CA PRO A 477 0.02 -12.10 -6.03
C PRO A 477 -1.20 -11.31 -6.50
N PHE A 478 -1.91 -11.72 -7.56
CA PHE A 478 -2.95 -10.92 -8.20
C PHE A 478 -4.39 -11.38 -7.91
N ASP A 479 -4.58 -12.54 -7.27
CA ASP A 479 -5.90 -13.03 -6.84
C ASP A 479 -6.16 -12.76 -5.35
N GLN A 480 -7.39 -13.05 -4.88
CA GLN A 480 -7.80 -12.87 -3.47
C GLN A 480 -8.97 -13.79 -3.06
N TRP A 481 -8.91 -15.09 -3.34
CA TRP A 481 -10.03 -16.01 -3.03
C TRP A 481 -10.45 -16.05 -1.54
N GLY A 482 -9.53 -15.69 -0.64
CA GLY A 482 -9.77 -15.69 0.81
C GLY A 482 -10.89 -14.76 1.28
N VAL A 483 -11.29 -13.74 0.50
CA VAL A 483 -12.33 -12.79 0.91
C VAL A 483 -13.76 -13.21 0.53
N GLU A 484 -13.94 -14.19 -0.36
CA GLU A 484 -15.25 -14.51 -0.95
C GLU A 484 -16.19 -15.26 0.02
N ARG A 485 -15.64 -16.09 0.91
CA ARG A 485 -16.44 -16.86 1.86
C ARG A 485 -17.16 -15.98 2.88
N GLY A 486 -16.49 -14.93 3.35
CA GLY A 486 -17.07 -13.94 4.27
C GLY A 486 -18.27 -13.22 3.65
N LYS A 487 -18.14 -12.75 2.40
CA LYS A 487 -19.23 -12.09 1.65
C LYS A 487 -20.45 -13.00 1.48
N THR A 488 -20.20 -14.27 1.14
CA THR A 488 -21.26 -15.27 1.00
C THR A 488 -21.97 -15.51 2.34
N MET A 489 -21.22 -15.56 3.44
CA MET A 489 -21.78 -15.74 4.78
C MET A 489 -22.61 -14.54 5.22
N ALA A 490 -22.13 -13.32 5.01
CA ALA A 490 -22.86 -12.10 5.34
C ALA A 490 -24.24 -12.06 4.65
N THR A 491 -24.30 -12.41 3.35
CA THR A 491 -25.55 -12.50 2.61
C THR A 491 -26.54 -13.50 3.23
N ARG A 492 -26.05 -14.64 3.73
CA ARG A 492 -26.88 -15.67 4.39
C ARG A 492 -27.35 -15.27 5.78
N LEU A 493 -26.61 -14.42 6.47
CA LEU A 493 -26.96 -13.98 7.83
C LEU A 493 -27.99 -12.85 7.87
N LYS A 494 -28.19 -12.09 6.78
CA LYS A 494 -29.17 -11.00 6.75
C LYS A 494 -30.61 -11.46 7.05
N PRO A 495 -31.15 -12.53 6.42
CA PRO A 495 -32.47 -13.04 6.77
C PRO A 495 -32.53 -13.54 8.22
N ALA A 496 -31.44 -14.12 8.74
CA ALA A 496 -31.39 -14.56 10.13
C ALA A 496 -31.44 -13.38 11.12
N LEU A 497 -30.74 -12.28 10.82
CA LEU A 497 -30.81 -11.03 11.58
C LEU A 497 -32.19 -10.37 11.51
N ALA A 498 -32.92 -10.55 10.41
CA ALA A 498 -34.29 -10.06 10.24
C ALA A 498 -35.35 -10.94 10.95
N GLY A 499 -34.95 -12.11 11.47
CA GLY A 499 -35.86 -13.09 12.07
C GLY A 499 -36.58 -13.99 11.06
N ASP A 500 -36.23 -13.91 9.77
CA ASP A 500 -36.86 -14.71 8.71
C ASP A 500 -36.39 -16.17 8.71
N THR A 501 -35.14 -16.41 9.15
CA THR A 501 -34.51 -17.74 9.21
C THR A 501 -33.66 -17.89 10.48
N ALA A 502 -33.17 -19.10 10.77
CA ALA A 502 -32.10 -19.29 11.76
C ALA A 502 -30.72 -19.27 11.08
N ALA A 503 -29.67 -18.93 11.83
CA ALA A 503 -28.29 -19.13 11.38
C ALA A 503 -27.86 -20.59 11.60
N ASP A 504 -26.94 -21.09 10.76
CA ASP A 504 -26.47 -22.49 10.84
C ASP A 504 -25.52 -22.73 12.02
N ASP A 505 -24.71 -21.73 12.37
CA ASP A 505 -23.69 -21.83 13.42
C ASP A 505 -24.30 -21.55 14.82
N PRO A 506 -24.12 -22.44 15.82
CA PRO A 506 -24.72 -22.27 17.15
C PRO A 506 -24.26 -21.02 17.89
N VAL A 507 -22.98 -20.64 17.75
CA VAL A 507 -22.44 -19.44 18.40
C VAL A 507 -23.05 -18.19 17.76
N THR A 508 -23.10 -18.15 16.43
CA THR A 508 -23.74 -17.07 15.67
C THR A 508 -25.22 -16.95 16.01
N THR A 509 -25.93 -18.07 16.16
CA THR A 509 -27.33 -18.08 16.58
C THR A 509 -27.54 -17.48 17.96
N ALA A 510 -26.68 -17.84 18.92
CA ALA A 510 -26.73 -17.26 20.26
C ALA A 510 -26.50 -15.75 20.24
N LEU A 511 -25.52 -15.28 19.45
CA LEU A 511 -25.23 -13.85 19.29
C LEU A 511 -26.36 -13.08 18.62
N ILE A 512 -26.98 -13.61 17.56
CA ILE A 512 -28.14 -12.98 16.92
C ILE A 512 -29.27 -12.77 17.93
N LYS A 513 -29.51 -13.75 18.81
CA LYS A 513 -30.51 -13.65 19.87
C LYS A 513 -30.19 -12.60 20.93
N GLU A 514 -28.91 -12.32 21.19
CA GLU A 514 -28.49 -11.27 22.13
C GLU A 514 -28.59 -9.86 21.52
N LEU A 515 -28.49 -9.75 20.19
CA LEU A 515 -28.53 -8.49 19.45
C LEU A 515 -29.94 -8.01 19.09
N GLY A 516 -30.91 -8.94 18.98
CA GLY A 516 -32.32 -8.65 18.72
C GLY A 516 -33.14 -8.56 20.00
#